data_AF-A0A940QWQ8-F1
#
_entry.id   AF-A0A940QWQ8-F1
#
_cell.length_a   1.000
_cell.length_b   1.000
_cell.length_c   1.000
_cell.angle_alpha   90.00
_cell.angle_beta   90.00
_cell.angle_gamma   90.00
#
_symmetry.space_group_name_H-M   'P 1'
#
loop_
_entity.id
_entity.type
_entity.pdbx_description
1 polymer ?
#
loop_
_entity_poly.entity_id
_entity_poly.type
_entity_poly.pdbx_seq_one_letter_code
_entity_poly.pdbx_strand_id
1 'polypeptide(L)'
;MKKLTYSAPSVQKAFKILQAISETSNGLGISDLSKKLKIGKSTVHGITMALEEMGVLARDPFYKRYTVGYGLLELCRTAYGKIELKEIARKPMEKLMEKVDETVFLGVLNGDHVTILDMVESRNEMKITS
;
A
#
# COMPACT_ATOMS: atom_id res chain seq x y z
N MET A 1 -18.69 -14.21 8.75
CA MET A 1 -17.21 -14.40 8.73
C MET A 1 -16.76 -15.01 10.05
N LYS A 2 -16.03 -16.12 10.01
CA LYS A 2 -15.48 -16.79 11.20
C LYS A 2 -14.49 -15.84 11.90
N LYS A 3 -14.72 -15.52 13.18
CA LYS A 3 -13.81 -14.69 13.99
C LYS A 3 -12.49 -15.46 14.12
N LEU A 4 -11.38 -14.94 13.58
CA LEU A 4 -10.06 -15.52 13.76
C LEU A 4 -9.73 -15.56 15.26
N THR A 5 -9.48 -16.76 15.79
CA THR A 5 -9.34 -17.05 17.23
C THR A 5 -8.00 -16.58 17.81
N TYR A 6 -7.03 -16.21 16.98
CA TYR A 6 -5.74 -15.65 17.40
C TYR A 6 -5.63 -14.19 16.99
N SER A 7 -5.57 -13.30 17.98
CA SER A 7 -5.21 -11.90 17.76
C SER A 7 -3.71 -11.77 17.82
N ALA A 8 -3.09 -11.21 16.77
CA ALA A 8 -1.67 -10.87 16.72
C ALA A 8 -1.52 -9.34 16.76
N PRO A 9 -1.54 -8.70 17.95
CA PRO A 9 -1.60 -7.23 18.05
C PRO A 9 -0.37 -6.55 17.48
N SER A 10 0.79 -7.19 17.53
CA SER A 10 2.03 -6.67 16.93
C SER A 10 1.90 -6.51 15.42
N VAL A 11 1.37 -7.51 14.72
CA VAL A 11 1.13 -7.46 13.26
C VAL A 11 0.12 -6.38 12.91
N GLN A 12 -0.99 -6.30 13.64
CA GLN A 12 -1.99 -5.24 13.42
C GLN A 12 -1.41 -3.84 13.63
N LYS A 13 -0.58 -3.65 14.66
CA LYS A 13 0.10 -2.37 14.93
C LYS A 13 1.13 -2.04 13.84
N ALA A 14 1.86 -3.03 13.34
CA ALA A 14 2.81 -2.85 12.24
C ALA A 14 2.12 -2.33 10.98
N PHE A 15 1.02 -2.94 10.57
CA PHE A 15 0.24 -2.46 9.41
C PHE A 15 -0.34 -1.06 9.64
N LYS A 16 -0.83 -0.74 10.84
CA LYS A 16 -1.28 0.62 11.18
C LYS A 16 -0.15 1.66 11.09
N ILE A 17 1.06 1.29 11.49
CA ILE A 17 2.25 2.15 11.36
C ILE A 17 2.58 2.37 9.88
N LEU A 18 2.62 1.30 9.08
CA LEU A 18 2.87 1.41 7.64
C LEU A 18 1.86 2.32 6.95
N GLN A 19 0.57 2.13 7.23
CA GLN A 19 -0.50 2.95 6.66
C GLN A 19 -0.36 4.43 7.05
N ALA A 20 -0.10 4.71 8.34
CA ALA A 20 0.08 6.07 8.81
C ALA A 20 1.28 6.77 8.14
N ILE A 21 2.36 6.03 7.87
CA ILE A 21 3.55 6.53 7.16
C ILE A 21 3.24 6.77 5.69
N SER A 22 2.51 5.86 5.03
CA SER A 22 2.19 5.99 3.59
C SER A 22 1.28 7.17 3.26
N GLU A 23 0.51 7.66 4.22
CA GLU A 23 -0.35 8.85 4.07
C GLU A 23 0.42 10.17 4.00
N THR A 24 1.75 10.16 4.12
CA THR A 24 2.58 11.37 4.20
C THR A 24 3.80 11.25 3.30
N SER A 25 4.11 12.32 2.55
CA SER A 25 5.32 12.38 1.72
C SER A 25 6.62 12.51 2.53
N ASN A 26 6.57 13.13 3.72
CA ASN A 26 7.76 13.47 4.51
C ASN A 26 8.09 12.45 5.62
N GLY A 27 7.39 11.32 5.66
CA GLY A 27 7.48 10.32 6.72
C GLY A 27 7.03 10.82 8.11
N LEU A 28 7.10 9.93 9.09
CA LEU A 28 6.68 10.21 10.48
C LEU A 28 7.74 9.82 11.50
N GLY A 29 7.89 10.62 12.56
CA GLY A 29 8.72 10.25 13.71
C GLY A 29 7.96 9.35 14.70
N ILE A 30 8.71 8.76 15.65
CA ILE A 30 8.14 7.92 16.72
C ILE A 30 7.07 8.65 17.53
N SER A 31 7.30 9.94 17.85
CA SER A 31 6.35 10.75 18.62
C SER A 31 5.06 11.00 17.84
N ASP A 32 5.15 11.22 16.52
CA ASP A 32 3.98 11.47 15.67
C ASP A 32 3.15 10.19 15.53
N LEU A 33 3.80 9.07 15.26
CA LEU A 33 3.17 7.75 15.20
C LEU A 33 2.49 7.37 16.52
N SER A 34 3.18 7.60 17.64
CA SER A 34 2.64 7.32 18.98
C SER A 34 1.37 8.11 19.26
N LYS A 35 1.37 9.42 18.94
CA LYS A 35 0.20 10.29 19.10
C LYS A 35 -0.94 9.90 18.15
N LYS A 36 -0.64 9.74 16.86
CA LYS A 36 -1.63 9.45 15.80
C LYS A 36 -2.33 8.11 16.04
N LEU A 37 -1.58 7.08 16.42
CA LEU A 37 -2.08 5.71 16.56
C LEU A 37 -2.48 5.34 17.99
N LYS A 38 -2.23 6.21 18.99
CA LYS A 38 -2.40 5.92 20.42
C LYS A 38 -1.66 4.65 20.85
N ILE A 39 -0.42 4.49 20.37
CA ILE A 39 0.48 3.38 20.68
C ILE A 39 1.64 3.92 21.51
N GLY A 40 2.07 3.21 22.56
CA GLY A 40 3.21 3.61 23.38
C GLY A 40 4.50 3.74 22.57
N LYS A 41 5.32 4.77 22.86
CA LYS A 41 6.55 5.06 22.11
C LYS A 41 7.52 3.88 22.02
N SER A 42 7.67 3.11 23.11
CA SER A 42 8.51 1.90 23.12
C SER A 42 8.01 0.84 22.11
N THR A 43 6.69 0.63 22.03
CA THR A 43 6.11 -0.29 21.04
C THR A 43 6.27 0.22 19.62
N VAL A 44 6.04 1.52 19.38
CA VAL A 44 6.28 2.12 18.06
C VAL A 44 7.74 1.92 17.67
N HIS A 45 8.67 2.26 18.56
CA HIS A 45 10.10 2.14 18.31
C HIS A 45 10.51 0.71 17.93
N GLY A 46 10.11 -0.28 18.73
CA GLY A 46 10.43 -1.69 18.46
C GLY A 46 9.85 -2.19 17.13
N ILE A 47 8.61 -1.80 16.80
CA ILE A 47 7.99 -2.19 15.53
C ILE A 47 8.68 -1.49 14.35
N THR A 48 8.95 -0.18 14.44
CA THR A 48 9.63 0.55 13.37
C THR A 48 11.05 0.05 13.14
N MET A 49 11.77 -0.32 14.22
CA MET A 49 13.08 -0.95 14.10
C MET A 49 13.02 -2.29 13.38
N ALA A 50 12.09 -3.18 13.77
CA ALA A 50 11.94 -4.47 13.09
C ALA A 50 11.59 -4.30 11.60
N LEU A 51 10.71 -3.35 11.27
CA LEU A 51 10.37 -3.05 9.87
C LEU A 51 11.54 -2.42 9.10
N GLU A 52 12.36 -1.61 9.76
CA GLU A 52 13.58 -1.02 9.19
C GLU A 52 14.63 -2.08 8.89
N GLU A 53 14.86 -3.03 9.82
CA GLU A 53 15.77 -4.18 9.63
C GLU A 53 15.35 -5.06 8.44
N MET A 54 14.05 -5.18 8.19
CA MET A 54 13.49 -5.89 7.04
C MET A 54 13.49 -5.06 5.74
N GLY A 55 13.97 -3.81 5.76
CA GLY A 55 13.95 -2.90 4.62
C GLY A 55 12.55 -2.42 4.20
N VAL A 56 11.52 -2.73 5.00
CA VAL A 56 10.13 -2.32 4.76
C VAL A 56 9.92 -0.84 5.10
N LEU A 57 10.65 -0.34 6.09
CA LEU A 57 10.78 1.09 6.36
C LEU A 57 12.21 1.55 6.10
N ALA A 58 12.34 2.81 5.73
CA ALA A 58 13.62 3.51 5.69
C ALA A 58 13.58 4.66 6.71
N ARG A 59 14.69 4.88 7.42
CA ARG A 59 14.79 5.99 8.37
C ARG A 59 15.69 7.07 7.81
N ASP A 60 15.14 8.28 7.74
CA ASP A 60 15.92 9.45 7.39
C ASP A 60 16.99 9.73 8.48
N PRO A 61 18.28 9.85 8.11
CA PRO A 61 19.36 9.97 9.08
C PRO A 61 19.36 11.32 9.81
N PHE A 62 18.80 12.38 9.22
CA PHE A 62 18.82 13.75 9.73
C PHE A 62 17.60 14.06 10.61
N TYR A 63 16.40 13.80 10.09
CA TYR A 63 15.12 14.12 10.71
C TYR A 63 14.56 12.97 11.55
N LYS A 64 15.19 11.79 11.52
CA LYS A 64 14.77 10.58 12.26
C LYS A 64 13.32 10.17 11.98
N ARG A 65 12.84 10.45 10.77
CA ARG A 65 11.50 10.09 10.30
C ARG A 65 11.56 8.79 9.51
N TYR A 66 10.49 8.02 9.58
CA TYR A 66 10.31 6.79 8.84
C TYR A 66 9.49 7.03 7.58
N THR A 67 9.99 6.54 6.46
CA THR A 67 9.30 6.46 5.16
C THR A 67 9.18 5.00 4.73
N VAL A 68 8.36 4.72 3.72
CA VAL A 68 8.28 3.38 3.13
C VAL A 68 9.59 3.04 2.44
N GLY A 69 10.18 1.90 2.80
CA GLY A 69 11.40 1.36 2.20
C GLY A 69 11.12 0.47 0.99
N TYR A 70 12.18 0.12 0.26
CA TYR A 70 12.07 -0.68 -0.97
C TYR A 70 11.66 -2.14 -0.74
N GLY A 71 11.86 -2.69 0.46
CA GLY A 71 11.45 -4.07 0.76
C GLY A 71 9.95 -4.29 0.58
N LEU A 72 9.12 -3.26 0.87
CA LEU A 72 7.69 -3.35 0.60
C LEU A 72 7.38 -3.35 -0.90
N LEU A 73 8.11 -2.55 -1.69
CA LEU A 73 7.96 -2.52 -3.15
C LEU A 73 8.33 -3.87 -3.78
N GLU A 74 9.37 -4.53 -3.30
CA GLU A 74 9.79 -5.86 -3.76
C GLU A 74 8.73 -6.94 -3.46
N LEU A 75 8.15 -6.90 -2.25
CA LEU A 75 7.03 -7.76 -1.88
C LEU A 75 5.81 -7.52 -2.77
N CYS A 76 5.46 -6.24 -2.99
CA CYS A 76 4.37 -5.85 -3.87
C CYS A 76 4.61 -6.35 -5.30
N ARG A 77 5.80 -6.16 -5.88
CA ARG A 77 6.13 -6.62 -7.24
C ARG A 77 5.97 -8.13 -7.39
N THR A 78 6.43 -8.89 -6.40
CA THR A 78 6.32 -10.36 -6.42
C THR A 78 4.87 -10.81 -6.33
N ALA A 79 4.06 -10.16 -5.49
CA ALA A 79 2.63 -10.44 -5.40
C ALA A 79 1.89 -10.04 -6.69
N TYR A 80 2.22 -8.87 -7.23
CA TYR A 80 1.60 -8.29 -8.41
C TYR A 80 1.88 -9.13 -9.68
N GLY A 81 3.08 -9.68 -9.82
CA GLY A 81 3.43 -10.58 -10.93
C GLY A 81 2.67 -11.91 -10.95
N LYS A 82 1.96 -12.27 -9.87
CA LYS A 82 1.15 -13.50 -9.79
C LYS A 82 -0.32 -13.28 -10.13
N ILE A 83 -0.73 -12.06 -10.45
CA ILE A 83 -2.12 -11.74 -10.73
C ILE A 83 -2.44 -12.10 -12.19
N GLU A 84 -2.77 -13.37 -12.45
CA GLU A 84 -3.14 -13.86 -13.79
C GLU A 84 -4.31 -13.08 -14.40
N LEU A 85 -5.25 -12.62 -13.57
CA LEU A 85 -6.39 -11.84 -14.00
C LEU A 85 -5.99 -10.58 -14.78
N LYS A 86 -4.87 -9.92 -14.40
CA LYS A 86 -4.36 -8.75 -15.10
C LYS A 86 -3.96 -9.10 -16.54
N GLU A 87 -3.17 -10.16 -16.69
CA GLU A 87 -2.67 -10.61 -18.00
C GLU A 87 -3.82 -11.00 -18.93
N ILE A 88 -4.83 -11.71 -18.40
CA ILE A 88 -6.01 -12.14 -19.15
C ILE A 88 -6.89 -10.93 -19.52
N ALA A 89 -7.07 -9.97 -18.61
CA ALA A 89 -7.94 -8.82 -18.80
C ALA A 89 -7.36 -7.75 -19.74
N ARG A 90 -6.03 -7.71 -19.94
CA ARG A 90 -5.36 -6.64 -20.68
C ARG A 90 -5.95 -6.39 -22.07
N LYS A 91 -6.06 -7.44 -22.90
CA LYS A 91 -6.62 -7.33 -24.26
C LYS A 91 -8.09 -6.91 -24.27
N PRO A 92 -9.00 -7.50 -23.46
CA PRO A 92 -10.36 -7.00 -23.30
C PRO A 92 -10.44 -5.53 -22.86
N MET A 93 -9.60 -5.09 -21.92
CA MET A 93 -9.58 -3.71 -21.45
C MET A 93 -9.14 -2.74 -22.55
N GLU A 94 -8.10 -3.07 -23.32
CA GLU A 94 -7.66 -2.26 -24.47
C GLU A 94 -8.78 -2.12 -25.51
N LYS A 95 -9.46 -3.23 -25.86
CA LYS A 95 -10.60 -3.19 -26.78
C LYS A 95 -11.79 -2.38 -26.24
N LEU A 96 -11.99 -2.38 -24.92
CA LEU A 96 -13.04 -1.58 -24.30
C LEU A 96 -12.67 -0.10 -24.36
N MET A 97 -11.45 0.26 -23.94
CA MET A 97 -10.93 1.63 -24.02
C MET A 97 -11.03 2.16 -25.44
N GLU A 98 -10.66 1.39 -26.47
CA GLU A 98 -10.78 1.81 -27.87
C GLU A 98 -12.23 2.07 -28.32
N LYS A 99 -13.21 1.42 -27.70
CA LYS A 99 -14.63 1.60 -28.03
C LYS A 99 -15.27 2.77 -27.29
N VAL A 100 -14.87 3.01 -26.05
CA VAL A 100 -15.46 4.05 -25.20
C VAL A 100 -14.66 5.35 -25.20
N ASP A 101 -13.39 5.29 -25.62
CA ASP A 101 -12.40 6.37 -25.57
C ASP A 101 -12.20 6.98 -24.17
N GLU A 102 -12.39 6.13 -23.16
CA GLU A 102 -12.32 6.46 -21.73
C GLU A 102 -11.37 5.50 -21.01
N THR A 103 -10.81 5.96 -19.89
CA THR A 103 -9.88 5.16 -19.10
C THR A 103 -10.59 3.94 -18.50
N VAL A 104 -10.05 2.75 -18.73
CA VAL A 104 -10.60 1.49 -18.22
C VAL A 104 -9.80 1.00 -17.03
N PHE A 105 -10.46 0.80 -15.91
CA PHE A 105 -9.87 0.29 -14.68
C PHE A 105 -10.25 -1.18 -14.46
N LEU A 106 -9.28 -2.00 -14.06
CA LEU A 106 -9.51 -3.35 -13.55
C LEU A 106 -9.45 -3.32 -12.04
N GLY A 107 -10.60 -3.49 -11.39
CA GLY A 107 -10.71 -3.54 -9.94
C GLY A 107 -11.11 -4.92 -9.43
N VAL A 108 -10.64 -5.28 -8.23
CA VAL A 108 -11.19 -6.41 -7.46
C VAL A 108 -11.78 -5.91 -6.15
N LEU A 109 -12.89 -6.52 -5.74
CA LEU A 109 -13.48 -6.25 -4.44
C LEU A 109 -12.57 -6.82 -3.34
N ASN A 110 -12.09 -5.93 -2.46
CA ASN A 110 -11.21 -6.26 -1.36
C ASN A 110 -11.84 -5.77 -0.06
N GLY A 111 -12.58 -6.65 0.60
CA GLY A 111 -13.36 -6.27 1.78
C GLY A 111 -14.46 -5.28 1.43
N ASP A 112 -14.29 -4.03 1.86
CA ASP A 112 -15.24 -2.91 1.71
C ASP A 112 -14.83 -1.87 0.66
N HIS A 113 -13.70 -2.07 -0.02
CA HIS A 113 -13.20 -1.17 -1.06
C HIS A 113 -12.80 -1.95 -2.32
N VAL A 114 -12.58 -1.21 -3.41
CA VAL A 114 -12.06 -1.77 -4.66
C VAL A 114 -10.57 -1.51 -4.73
N THR A 115 -9.76 -2.55 -4.90
CA THR A 115 -8.34 -2.41 -5.21
C THR A 115 -8.16 -2.43 -6.73
N ILE A 116 -7.57 -1.38 -7.28
CA ILE A 116 -7.22 -1.30 -8.70
C ILE A 116 -5.99 -2.17 -8.95
N LEU A 117 -6.11 -3.13 -9.85
CA LEU A 117 -5.05 -4.05 -10.25
C LEU A 117 -4.36 -3.58 -11.52
N ASP A 118 -5.08 -2.96 -12.46
CA ASP A 118 -4.50 -2.43 -13.69
C ASP A 118 -5.37 -1.32 -14.27
N MET A 119 -4.80 -0.53 -15.18
CA MET A 119 -5.56 0.42 -15.99
C MET A 119 -5.05 0.50 -17.42
N VAL A 120 -5.95 0.88 -18.33
CA VAL A 120 -5.63 1.31 -19.69
C VAL A 120 -6.11 2.75 -19.82
N GLU A 121 -5.17 3.69 -19.91
CA GLU A 121 -5.47 5.12 -20.08
C GLU A 121 -6.17 5.36 -21.43
N SER A 122 -7.11 6.33 -21.45
CA SER A 122 -7.71 6.82 -22.68
C SER A 122 -6.68 7.52 -23.57
N ARG A 123 -7.03 7.71 -24.85
CA ARG A 123 -6.20 8.48 -25.78
C ARG A 123 -6.46 9.99 -25.69
N ASN A 124 -7.46 10.41 -24.93
CA ASN A 124 -7.82 11.81 -24.70
C ASN A 124 -6.96 12.46 -23.61
N GLU A 125 -6.69 13.75 -23.75
CA GLU A 125 -5.79 14.53 -22.86
C GLU A 125 -6.31 14.70 -21.42
N MET A 126 -7.56 14.34 -21.13
CA MET A 126 -8.12 14.39 -19.77
C MET A 126 -7.84 13.10 -18.99
N LYS A 127 -6.88 13.16 -18.06
CA LYS A 127 -6.52 12.06 -17.18
C LYS A 127 -7.33 12.09 -15.88
N ILE A 128 -7.96 10.97 -15.53
CA ILE A 128 -8.42 10.72 -14.15
C ILE A 128 -7.25 10.07 -13.41
N THR A 129 -6.59 10.83 -12.53
CA THR A 129 -5.57 10.31 -11.61
C THR A 129 -6.23 10.00 -10.27
N SER A 130 -6.18 8.74 -9.83
CA SER A 130 -6.50 8.34 -8.45
C SER A 130 -5.34 8.59 -7.51
#